data_AF-C6BF50-F1
#
_entry.id   AF-C6BF50-F1
#
_cell.length_a   1.000
_cell.length_b   1.000
_cell.length_c   1.000
_cell.angle_alpha   90.00
_cell.angle_beta   90.00
_cell.angle_gamma   90.00
#
_symmetry.space_group_name_H-M   'P 1'
#
loop_
_entity.id
_entity.type
_entity.pdbx_description
1 polymer ?
#
loop_
_entity_poly.entity_id
_entity_poly.type
_entity_poly.pdbx_seq_one_letter_code
_entity_poly.pdbx_strand_id
1 'polypeptide(L)'
;MTMIATTKGIAFALAIGGLLFGLAAAWYWSKSTQVPIDPLDSEPNAIMPVVPELAQLAWWTALFRANREISRMNIIAARLTAVAVVLSTASSVVGLL
;
A
#
# COMPACT_ATOMS: atom_id res chain seq x y z
N MET A 1 -21.16 35.54 -7.98
CA MET A 1 -19.93 35.49 -7.14
C MET A 1 -19.90 34.29 -6.20
N THR A 2 -21.04 33.84 -5.66
CA THR A 2 -21.18 32.64 -4.81
C THR A 2 -20.83 31.32 -5.52
N MET A 3 -21.28 31.11 -6.76
CA MET A 3 -21.02 29.87 -7.50
C MET A 3 -19.53 29.57 -7.71
N ILE A 4 -18.73 30.58 -8.11
CA ILE A 4 -17.28 30.44 -8.36
C ILE A 4 -16.51 30.12 -7.07
N ALA A 5 -16.91 30.70 -5.95
CA ALA A 5 -16.28 30.41 -4.65
C ALA A 5 -16.57 28.96 -4.21
N THR A 6 -17.79 28.47 -4.45
CA THR A 6 -18.18 27.09 -4.14
C THR A 6 -17.42 26.07 -5.00
N THR A 7 -17.27 26.31 -6.31
CA THR A 7 -16.53 25.42 -7.21
C THR A 7 -15.06 25.28 -6.81
N LYS A 8 -14.40 26.40 -6.47
CA LYS A 8 -13.01 26.39 -5.97
C LYS A 8 -12.87 25.64 -4.64
N GLY A 9 -13.84 25.80 -3.73
CA GLY A 9 -13.88 25.06 -2.47
C GLY A 9 -13.99 23.54 -2.68
N ILE A 10 -14.84 23.11 -3.61
CA ILE A 10 -15.01 21.69 -3.96
C ILE A 10 -13.73 21.12 -4.58
N ALA A 11 -13.13 21.83 -5.55
CA ALA A 11 -11.86 21.42 -6.15
C ALA A 11 -10.77 21.24 -5.08
N PHE A 12 -10.65 22.20 -4.15
CA PHE A 12 -9.67 22.13 -3.08
C PHE A 12 -9.90 20.93 -2.13
N ALA A 13 -11.16 20.67 -1.77
CA ALA A 13 -11.51 19.51 -0.94
C ALA A 13 -11.17 18.18 -1.64
N LEU A 14 -11.44 18.07 -2.94
CA LEU A 14 -11.09 16.91 -3.75
C LEU A 14 -9.56 16.74 -3.86
N ALA A 15 -8.80 17.82 -4.04
CA ALA A 15 -7.34 17.79 -4.08
C ALA A 15 -6.75 17.28 -2.76
N ILE A 16 -7.23 17.80 -1.62
CA ILE A 16 -6.80 17.35 -0.30
C ILE A 16 -7.14 15.87 -0.12
N GLY A 17 -8.36 15.45 -0.48
CA GLY A 17 -8.74 14.05 -0.45
C GLY A 17 -7.76 13.18 -1.26
N GLY A 18 -7.52 13.55 -2.51
CA GLY A 18 -6.56 12.86 -3.38
C GLY A 18 -5.16 12.73 -2.77
N LEU A 19 -4.66 13.83 -2.19
CA LEU A 19 -3.36 13.85 -1.51
C LEU A 19 -3.32 12.89 -0.30
N LEU A 20 -4.34 12.91 0.56
CA LEU A 20 -4.41 12.04 1.73
C LEU A 20 -4.42 10.55 1.35
N PHE A 21 -5.21 10.18 0.34
CA PHE A 21 -5.23 8.81 -0.19
C PHE A 21 -3.89 8.43 -0.83
N GLY A 22 -3.23 9.35 -1.54
CA GLY A 22 -1.91 9.13 -2.12
C GLY A 22 -0.82 8.89 -1.07
N LEU A 23 -0.81 9.69 0.00
CA LEU A 23 0.11 9.51 1.13
C LEU A 23 -0.14 8.19 1.86
N ALA A 24 -1.41 7.82 2.07
CA ALA A 24 -1.76 6.54 2.66
C ALA A 24 -1.29 5.37 1.77
N ALA A 25 -1.47 5.46 0.44
CA ALA A 25 -0.97 4.47 -0.50
C ALA A 25 0.56 4.30 -0.41
N ALA A 26 1.29 5.42 -0.39
CA ALA A 26 2.75 5.43 -0.27
C ALA A 26 3.22 4.81 1.05
N TRP A 27 2.50 5.05 2.15
CA TRP A 27 2.80 4.44 3.43
C TRP A 27 2.63 2.92 3.40
N TYR A 28 1.52 2.40 2.84
CA TYR A 28 1.32 0.96 2.68
C TYR A 28 2.37 0.32 1.78
N TRP A 29 2.75 1.00 0.71
CA TRP A 29 3.83 0.53 -0.15
C TRP A 29 5.16 0.46 0.60
N SER A 30 5.53 1.50 1.36
CA SER A 30 6.74 1.51 2.19
C SER A 30 6.72 0.42 3.27
N LYS A 31 5.56 0.14 3.86
CA LYS A 31 5.42 -0.96 4.82
C LYS A 31 5.61 -2.33 4.16
N SER A 32 5.18 -2.48 2.91
CA SER A 32 5.34 -3.73 2.17
C SER A 32 6.81 -4.08 1.90
N THR A 33 7.71 -3.08 1.79
CA THR A 33 9.14 -3.33 1.56
C THR A 33 9.88 -3.80 2.82
N GLN A 34 9.24 -3.73 3.98
CA GLN A 34 9.81 -4.07 5.29
C GLN A 34 9.34 -5.44 5.80
N VAL A 35 8.63 -6.22 4.99
CA VAL A 35 8.17 -7.56 5.38
C VAL A 35 9.39 -8.50 5.43
N PRO A 36 9.76 -9.03 6.60
CA PRO A 36 10.90 -9.92 6.73
C PRO A 36 10.61 -11.28 6.09
N ILE A 37 11.64 -11.88 5.49
CA ILE A 37 11.61 -13.27 5.04
C ILE A 37 12.32 -14.08 6.13
N ASP A 38 11.52 -14.68 7.02
CA ASP A 38 12.03 -15.43 8.17
C ASP A 38 11.62 -16.92 8.08
N PRO A 39 12.56 -17.84 7.77
CA PRO A 39 12.31 -19.28 7.71
C PRO A 39 11.85 -19.87 9.05
N LEU A 40 12.17 -19.20 10.16
CA LEU A 40 11.88 -19.66 11.52
C LEU A 40 10.64 -18.98 12.13
N ASP A 41 9.95 -18.13 11.36
CA ASP A 41 8.70 -17.47 11.78
C ASP A 41 8.81 -16.74 13.13
N SER A 42 9.98 -16.15 13.39
CA SER A 42 10.33 -15.44 14.62
C SER A 42 10.25 -16.28 15.90
N GLU A 43 10.34 -17.59 15.75
CA GLU A 43 10.22 -18.55 16.84
C GLU A 43 11.60 -18.73 17.53
N PRO A 44 11.77 -18.31 18.80
CA PRO A 44 13.10 -18.14 19.40
C PRO A 44 13.93 -19.42 19.54
N ASN A 45 13.25 -20.56 19.60
CA ASN A 45 13.85 -21.88 19.78
C ASN A 45 13.80 -22.73 18.51
N ALA A 46 13.30 -22.19 17.40
CA ALA A 46 13.29 -22.92 16.14
C ALA A 46 14.72 -23.02 15.58
N ILE A 47 15.06 -24.19 15.07
CA ILE A 47 16.36 -24.48 14.48
C ILE A 47 16.12 -24.84 13.03
N MET A 48 16.96 -24.31 12.14
CA MET A 48 16.92 -24.70 10.74
C MET A 48 17.15 -26.22 10.62
N PRO A 49 16.34 -26.95 9.83
CA PRO A 49 16.58 -28.36 9.59
C PRO A 49 18.01 -28.61 9.06
N VAL A 50 18.65 -29.67 9.54
CA VAL A 50 19.99 -30.07 9.09
C VAL A 50 19.93 -30.69 7.69
N VAL A 51 18.81 -31.35 7.36
CA VAL A 51 18.55 -31.95 6.05
C VAL A 51 18.35 -30.82 5.03
N PRO A 52 19.20 -30.74 3.97
CA PRO A 52 19.20 -29.62 3.02
C PRO A 52 17.84 -29.37 2.35
N GLU A 53 17.12 -30.43 2.00
CA GLU A 53 15.81 -30.36 1.34
C GLU A 53 14.77 -29.72 2.27
N LEU A 54 14.81 -30.06 3.57
CA LEU A 54 13.91 -29.49 4.57
C LEU A 54 14.26 -28.03 4.88
N ALA A 55 15.55 -27.68 4.92
CA ALA A 55 15.99 -26.30 5.08
C ALA A 55 15.53 -25.43 3.90
N GLN A 56 15.64 -25.95 2.68
CA GLN A 56 15.16 -25.25 1.48
C GLN A 56 13.65 -25.05 1.51
N LEU A 57 12.88 -26.08 1.92
CA LEU A 57 11.44 -25.95 2.11
C LEU A 57 11.08 -24.87 3.15
N ALA A 58 11.82 -24.77 4.27
CA ALA A 58 11.59 -23.73 5.27
C ALA A 58 11.72 -22.32 4.66
N TRP A 59 12.78 -22.08 3.87
CA TRP A 59 12.95 -20.83 3.13
C TRP A 59 11.83 -20.56 2.12
N TRP A 60 11.42 -21.56 1.35
CA TRP A 60 10.28 -21.41 0.43
C TRP A 60 9.00 -21.02 1.15
N THR A 61 8.70 -21.68 2.27
CA THR A 61 7.50 -21.35 3.04
C THR A 61 7.53 -19.92 3.58
N ALA A 62 8.68 -19.46 4.09
CA ALA A 62 8.84 -18.09 4.53
C ALA A 62 8.71 -17.07 3.40
N LEU A 63 9.29 -17.36 2.23
CA LEU A 63 9.11 -16.52 1.05
C LEU A 63 7.65 -16.44 0.62
N PHE A 64 6.91 -17.55 0.63
CA PHE A 64 5.48 -17.54 0.32
C PHE A 64 4.65 -16.77 1.36
N ARG A 65 4.97 -16.90 2.65
CA ARG A 65 4.33 -16.12 3.73
C ARG A 65 4.58 -14.63 3.54
N ALA A 66 5.84 -14.23 3.33
CA ALA A 66 6.23 -12.85 3.08
C ALA A 66 5.53 -12.30 1.82
N ASN A 67 5.58 -13.02 0.71
CA ASN A 67 4.94 -12.60 -0.54
C ASN A 67 3.43 -12.43 -0.41
N ARG A 68 2.75 -13.28 0.37
CA ARG A 68 1.31 -13.12 0.64
C ARG A 68 1.03 -11.81 1.38
N GLU A 69 1.82 -11.49 2.39
CA GLU A 69 1.64 -10.25 3.15
C GLU A 69 2.00 -9.01 2.33
N ILE A 70 3.11 -9.03 1.59
CA ILE A 70 3.50 -7.98 0.63
C ILE A 70 2.37 -7.75 -0.38
N SER A 71 1.81 -8.83 -0.95
CA SER A 71 0.71 -8.74 -1.93
C SER A 71 -0.53 -8.12 -1.33
N ARG A 72 -0.90 -8.48 -0.10
CA ARG A 72 -2.03 -7.90 0.62
C ARG A 72 -1.86 -6.38 0.80
N MET A 73 -0.68 -5.94 1.23
CA MET A 73 -0.37 -4.53 1.38
C MET A 73 -0.37 -3.78 0.04
N ASN A 74 0.18 -4.39 -1.01
CA ASN A 74 0.19 -3.82 -2.37
C ASN A 74 -1.22 -3.65 -2.95
N ILE A 75 -2.14 -4.59 -2.69
CA ILE A 75 -3.54 -4.45 -3.09
C ILE A 75 -4.18 -3.23 -2.41
N ILE A 76 -3.89 -3.01 -1.13
CA ILE A 76 -4.39 -1.84 -0.39
C ILE A 76 -3.79 -0.57 -0.98
N ALA A 77 -2.47 -0.53 -1.18
CA ALA A 77 -1.78 0.61 -1.79
C ALA A 77 -2.36 0.94 -3.18
N ALA A 78 -2.56 -0.06 -4.04
CA ALA A 78 -3.13 0.13 -5.37
C ALA A 78 -4.55 0.71 -5.33
N ARG A 79 -5.41 0.22 -4.42
CA ARG A 79 -6.77 0.77 -4.25
C ARG A 79 -6.75 2.23 -3.80
N LEU A 80 -5.88 2.56 -2.83
CA LEU A 80 -5.72 3.92 -2.34
C LEU A 80 -5.18 4.84 -3.45
N THR A 81 -4.22 4.38 -4.25
CA THR A 81 -3.71 5.11 -5.43
C THR A 81 -4.83 5.37 -6.44
N ALA A 82 -5.68 4.38 -6.72
CA ALA A 82 -6.79 4.56 -7.65
C ALA A 82 -7.76 5.65 -7.17
N VAL A 83 -8.12 5.64 -5.87
CA VAL A 83 -8.95 6.70 -5.27
C VAL A 83 -8.24 8.06 -5.36
N ALA A 84 -6.95 8.11 -5.05
CA ALA A 84 -6.15 9.34 -5.12
C ALA A 84 -6.16 9.95 -6.53
N VAL A 85 -5.97 9.12 -7.56
CA VAL A 85 -5.98 9.53 -8.98
C VAL A 85 -7.35 10.06 -9.38
N VAL A 86 -8.43 9.36 -9.02
CA VAL A 86 -9.80 9.80 -9.35
C VAL A 86 -10.11 11.16 -8.71
N LEU A 87 -9.83 11.32 -7.42
CA LEU A 87 -10.07 12.58 -6.71
C LEU A 87 -9.23 13.73 -7.27
N SER A 88 -7.95 13.48 -7.57
CA SER A 88 -7.06 14.49 -8.16
C SER A 88 -7.49 14.90 -9.58
N THR A 89 -7.99 13.94 -10.36
CA THR A 89 -8.52 14.19 -11.70
C THR A 89 -9.82 15.00 -11.60
N ALA A 90 -10.74 14.60 -10.73
CA ALA A 90 -11.98 15.32 -10.48
C ALA A 90 -11.72 16.75 -10.00
N SER A 91 -10.76 16.93 -9.07
CA SER A 91 -10.30 18.25 -8.63
C SER A 91 -9.84 19.11 -9.80
N SER A 92 -9.01 18.56 -10.69
CA SER A 92 -8.50 19.29 -11.85
C SER A 92 -9.63 19.73 -12.79
N VAL A 93 -10.58 18.84 -13.07
CA VAL A 93 -11.74 19.16 -13.92
C VAL A 93 -12.62 20.23 -13.27
N VAL A 94 -12.98 20.07 -12.00
CA VAL A 94 -13.82 21.03 -11.27
C VAL A 94 -13.13 22.38 -11.13
N GLY A 95 -11.82 22.41 -10.91
CA GLY A 95 -11.05 23.65 -10.81
C GLY A 95 -10.98 24.47 -12.10
N LEU A 96 -11.27 23.86 -13.25
CA LEU A 96 -11.33 24.52 -14.55
C LEU A 96 -12.73 25.08 -14.89
N LEU A 97 -13.77 24.66 -14.17
CA LEU A 97 -15.15 25.14 -14.32
C LEU A 97 -15.41 26.39 -13.48
#